data_AF-A0A2N1YMW5-F1
#
_entry.id   AF-A0A2N1YMW5-F1
#
_cell.length_a   1.000
_cell.length_b   1.000
_cell.length_c   1.000
_cell.angle_alpha   90.00
_cell.angle_beta   90.00
_cell.angle_gamma   90.00
#
_symmetry.space_group_name_H-M   'P 1'
#
loop_
_entity.id
_entity.type
_entity.pdbx_description
1 polymer ?
#
loop_
_entity_poly.entity_id
_entity_poly.type
_entity_poly.pdbx_seq_one_letter_code
_entity_poly.pdbx_strand_id
1 'polypeptide(L)' 'MKQIDFVSTGKEPSTAPQGKRIGKRRQRATGPRENHRRLTADIPADLHKRLKMQALMEECTVTDIIIEASRAWLANR' A
#
# COMPACT_ATOMS: atom_id res chain seq x y z
N MET A 1 10.98 14.36 -29.02
CA MET A 1 10.27 13.20 -28.42
C MET A 1 10.67 11.97 -29.20
N LYS A 2 11.24 10.94 -28.55
CA LYS A 2 11.62 9.69 -29.22
C LYS A 2 10.51 8.65 -28.98
N GLN A 3 9.82 8.31 -30.07
CA GLN A 3 8.86 7.21 -30.15
C GLN A 3 9.66 5.90 -30.19
N ILE A 4 9.24 4.92 -29.39
CA ILE A 4 9.86 3.59 -29.34
C ILE A 4 8.86 2.64 -30.01
N ASP A 5 9.15 2.24 -31.24
CA ASP A 5 8.36 1.25 -31.98
C ASP A 5 8.76 -0.15 -31.51
N PHE A 6 7.87 -0.82 -30.79
CA PHE A 6 8.02 -2.22 -30.46
C PHE A 6 7.55 -3.07 -31.64
N VAL A 7 8.50 -3.51 -32.46
CA VAL A 7 8.29 -4.52 -33.50
C VAL A 7 7.90 -5.85 -32.85
N SER A 8 6.69 -6.31 -33.19
CA SER A 8 6.20 -7.68 -32.99
C SER A 8 7.17 -8.69 -33.62
N THR A 9 7.72 -9.59 -32.81
CA THR A 9 8.20 -10.89 -33.29
C THR A 9 7.21 -11.96 -32.84
N GLY A 10 6.45 -12.47 -33.81
CA GLY A 10 5.43 -13.46 -33.59
C GLY A 10 5.98 -14.81 -33.13
N LYS A 11 5.19 -15.47 -32.28
CA LYS A 11 5.08 -16.93 -32.25
C LYS A 11 3.75 -17.31 -31.60
N GLU A 12 2.79 -17.77 -32.41
CA GLU A 12 1.55 -18.37 -31.92
C GLU A 12 1.75 -19.85 -31.48
N PRO A 13 0.70 -20.59 -31.05
CA PRO A 13 0.44 -20.89 -29.66
C PRO A 13 0.74 -22.36 -29.33
N SER A 14 1.31 -22.65 -28.16
CA SER A 14 1.46 -24.03 -27.69
C SER A 14 0.70 -24.24 -26.40
N THR A 15 -0.18 -25.24 -26.44
CA THR A 15 -1.13 -25.69 -25.44
C THR A 15 -0.49 -26.37 -24.22
N ALA A 16 -0.90 -25.89 -23.04
CA ALA A 16 -0.98 -26.55 -21.71
C ALA A 16 0.33 -26.92 -20.95
N PRO A 17 0.30 -27.09 -19.60
CA PRO A 17 -0.76 -26.84 -18.62
C PRO A 17 -0.42 -25.70 -17.63
N GLN A 18 -1.45 -25.14 -16.97
CA GLN A 18 -1.30 -24.17 -15.87
C GLN A 18 -0.53 -24.80 -14.70
N GLY A 19 0.78 -24.59 -14.67
CA GLY A 19 1.56 -24.74 -13.45
C GLY A 19 1.06 -23.71 -12.44
N LYS A 20 0.42 -24.17 -11.35
CA LYS A 20 0.18 -23.36 -10.16
C LYS A 20 1.51 -22.78 -9.70
N ARG A 21 1.80 -21.54 -10.09
CA ARG A 21 2.85 -20.73 -9.46
C ARG A 21 2.35 -20.45 -8.05
N ILE A 22 2.66 -21.36 -7.12
CA ILE A 22 2.65 -21.06 -5.69
C ILE A 22 3.81 -20.10 -5.49
N GLY A 23 3.58 -18.83 -5.83
CA GLY A 23 4.46 -17.76 -5.40
C GLY A 23 4.51 -17.85 -3.88
N LYS A 24 5.71 -18.09 -3.34
CA LYS A 24 5.97 -17.99 -1.90
C LYS A 24 5.41 -16.64 -1.44
N ARG A 25 4.21 -16.66 -0.87
CA ARG A 25 3.60 -15.50 -0.24
C ARG A 25 4.53 -15.17 0.91
N ARG A 26 5.40 -14.17 0.73
CA ARG A 26 6.22 -13.60 1.80
C ARG A 26 5.27 -13.42 2.98
N GLN A 27 5.45 -14.23 4.02
CA GLN A 27 4.68 -14.12 5.25
C GLN A 27 5.11 -12.78 5.86
N ARG A 28 4.47 -11.70 5.42
CA ARG A 28 4.56 -10.41 6.09
C ARG A 28 4.05 -10.69 7.48
N ALA A 29 4.88 -10.42 8.49
CA ALA A 29 4.53 -10.61 9.89
C ALA A 29 3.11 -10.10 10.13
N THR A 30 2.21 -11.03 10.43
CA THR A 30 0.76 -10.82 10.50
C THR A 30 0.31 -10.36 11.89
N GLY A 31 1.27 -10.11 12.78
CA GLY A 31 1.03 -9.68 14.16
C GLY A 31 1.18 -8.16 14.33
N PRO A 32 0.49 -7.57 15.33
CA PRO A 32 0.81 -6.23 15.81
C PRO A 32 2.28 -6.14 16.22
N ARG A 33 2.88 -4.95 16.12
CA ARG A 33 4.20 -4.70 16.72
C ARG A 33 4.09 -4.88 18.24
N GLU A 34 5.18 -5.26 18.89
CA GLU A 34 5.24 -5.39 20.35
C GLU A 34 4.72 -4.10 21.01
N ASN A 35 3.87 -4.23 22.03
CA ASN A 35 3.18 -3.13 22.73
C ASN A 35 2.21 -2.29 21.87
N HIS A 36 1.84 -2.73 20.67
CA HIS A 36 0.87 -2.04 19.82
C HIS A 36 -0.42 -2.87 19.64
N ARG A 37 -1.56 -2.19 19.59
CA ARG A 37 -2.85 -2.78 19.21
C ARG A 37 -3.18 -2.38 17.77
N ARG A 38 -3.73 -3.33 16.99
CA ARG A 38 -4.22 -3.03 15.64
C ARG A 38 -5.63 -2.49 15.72
N LEU A 39 -5.86 -1.34 15.09
CA LEU A 39 -7.17 -0.74 14.95
C LEU A 39 -7.55 -0.74 13.48
N THR A 40 -8.80 -1.09 13.20
CA THR A 40 -9.43 -0.94 11.89
C THR A 40 -10.55 0.07 12.06
N ALA A 41 -10.53 1.13 11.24
CA ALA A 41 -11.54 2.18 11.27
C ALA A 41 -11.93 2.52 9.83
N ASP A 42 -13.20 2.83 9.64
CA ASP A 42 -13.69 3.34 8.36
C ASP A 42 -13.32 4.82 8.23
N ILE A 43 -12.68 5.17 7.12
CA ILE A 43 -12.23 6.52 6.83
C ILE A 43 -12.86 6.94 5.50
N PRO A 44 -13.49 8.14 5.41
CA PRO A 44 -14.01 8.66 4.15
C PRO A 44 -12.94 8.66 3.05
N ALA A 45 -13.32 8.25 1.84
CA ALA A 45 -12.36 8.02 0.75
C ALA A 45 -11.50 9.25 0.43
N ASP A 46 -12.09 10.45 0.44
CA ASP A 46 -11.35 11.68 0.14
C ASP A 46 -10.42 12.10 1.28
N LEU A 47 -10.79 11.80 2.53
CA LEU A 47 -9.90 12.01 3.67
C LEU A 47 -8.70 11.07 3.59
N HIS A 48 -8.91 9.80 3.26
CA HIS A 48 -7.83 8.83 3.08
C HIS A 48 -6.86 9.26 1.97
N LYS A 49 -7.36 9.78 0.83
CA LYS A 49 -6.50 10.32 -0.24
C LYS A 49 -5.63 11.48 0.25
N ARG A 50 -6.22 12.43 0.98
CA ARG A 50 -5.50 13.59 1.52
C ARG A 50 -4.41 13.17 2.50
N LEU A 51 -4.74 12.29 3.45
CA LEU A 51 -3.77 11.75 4.41
C LEU A 51 -2.61 11.04 3.71
N LYS A 52 -2.89 10.26 2.66
CA LYS A 52 -1.86 9.56 1.89
C LYS A 52 -0.94 10.52 1.14
N MET A 53 -1.49 11.58 0.56
CA MET A 53 -0.69 12.62 -0.10
C MET A 53 0.19 13.37 0.90
N GLN A 54 -0.37 13.73 2.05
CA GLN A 54 0.39 14.40 3.11
C GLN A 54 1.54 13.51 3.62
N ALA A 55 1.25 12.23 3.90
CA ALA A 55 2.28 11.28 4.33
C ALA A 55 3.43 11.15 3.32
N LEU A 56 3.11 11.17 2.03
CA LEU A 56 4.13 11.15 0.97
C LEU A 56 4.98 12.43 0.96
N MET A 57 4.36 13.59 1.18
CA MET A 57 5.05 14.89 1.17
C MET A 57 5.95 15.09 2.39
N GLU A 58 5.52 14.58 3.55
CA GLU A 58 6.23 14.72 4.83
C GLU A 58 7.18 13.57 5.13
N GLU A 59 7.37 12.64 4.18
CA GLU A 59 8.20 11.43 4.33
C GLU A 59 7.83 10.59 5.57
N CYS A 60 6.56 10.60 5.97
CA CYS A 60 6.02 9.88 7.12
C CYS A 60 4.95 8.86 6.71
N THR A 61 4.39 8.12 7.66
CA THR A 61 3.26 7.22 7.37
C THR A 61 1.93 7.86 7.75
N VAL A 62 0.84 7.42 7.10
CA VAL A 62 -0.53 7.83 7.48
C VAL A 62 -0.81 7.52 8.96
N THR A 63 -0.24 6.44 9.49
CA THR A 63 -0.34 6.09 10.91
C THR A 63 0.31 7.15 11.80
N ASP A 64 1.47 7.70 11.41
CA ASP A 64 2.18 8.72 12.18
C ASP A 64 1.35 10.01 12.28
N ILE A 65 0.78 10.44 11.15
CA ILE A 65 -0.14 11.60 11.09
C ILE A 65 -1.34 11.38 12.04
N ILE A 66 -1.94 10.19 12.02
CA ILE A 66 -3.08 9.87 12.89
C ILE A 66 -2.67 9.92 14.37
N ILE A 67 -1.50 9.39 14.73
CA ILE A 67 -0.99 9.40 16.11
C ILE A 67 -0.76 10.83 16.57
N GLU A 68 -0.12 11.66 15.75
CA GLU A 68 0.15 13.06 16.07
C GLU A 68 -1.14 13.87 16.26
N ALA A 69 -2.07 13.76 15.30
CA ALA A 69 -3.37 14.42 15.40
C ALA A 69 -4.15 13.96 16.64
N SER A 70 -4.10 12.67 16.99
CA SER A 70 -4.74 12.13 18.19
C SER A 70 -4.12 12.70 19.47
N ARG A 71 -2.78 12.84 19.53
CA ARG A 71 -2.09 13.47 20.66
C ARG A 71 -2.46 14.93 20.81
N ALA A 72 -2.44 15.69 19.71
CA ALA A 72 -2.81 17.10 19.71
C ALA A 72 -4.27 17.32 20.16
N TRP A 73 -5.20 16.47 19.69
CA TRP A 73 -6.60 16.53 20.09
C TRP A 73 -6.80 16.25 21.58
N LEU A 74 -6.08 15.27 22.14
CA LEU A 74 -6.14 14.95 23.57
C LEU A 74 -5.49 16.02 24.46
N ALA A 75 -4.44 16.69 23.98
CA ALA A 75 -3.75 17.74 24.73
C ALA A 75 -4.53 19.06 24.81
N ASN A 76 -5.35 19.35 23.80
CA ASN A 76 -6.17 20.58 23.73
C ASN A 76 -7.59 20.39 24.30
N ARG A 77 -7.77 19.41 25.17
CA ARG A 77 -9.05 19.10 25.82
C ARG A 77 -9.00 19.43 27.31
#